data_AF-A0A1G1VZY7-F1
#
_entry.id   AF-A0A1G1VZY7-F1
#
_cell.length_a   1.000
_cell.length_b   1.000
_cell.length_c   1.000
_cell.angle_alpha   90.00
_cell.angle_beta   90.00
_cell.angle_gamma   90.00
#
_symmetry.space_group_name_H-M   'P 1'
#
loop_
_entity.id
_entity.type
_entity.pdbx_description
1 polymer ?
#
loop_
_entity_poly.entity_id
_entity_poly.type
_entity_poly.pdbx_seq_one_letter_code
_entity_poly.pdbx_strand_id
1 'polypeptide(L)'
;MEQAEKKQVSPGDLVRVDIKVKEGDKERVQSFEGTVIAVRGSGSSRTFTVRKIAIGGIGVERVWPLNSPAIEKIKTIKKRPQRRAKLYYLRKLTGREATGAAL
;
A
#
# COMPACT_ATOMS: atom_id res chain seq x y z
N MET A 1 -16.21 -22.63 -4.43
CA MET A 1 -14.82 -22.50 -3.96
C MET A 1 -14.34 -21.12 -4.36
N GLU A 2 -14.46 -20.16 -3.45
CA GLU A 2 -14.10 -18.76 -3.67
C GLU A 2 -12.60 -18.70 -3.95
N GLN A 3 -12.20 -18.33 -5.16
CA GLN A 3 -10.79 -18.26 -5.51
C GLN A 3 -10.13 -17.22 -4.60
N ALA A 4 -9.17 -17.66 -3.78
CA ALA A 4 -8.28 -16.76 -3.08
C ALA A 4 -7.49 -15.97 -4.14
N GLU A 5 -8.02 -14.80 -4.51
CA GLU A 5 -7.39 -13.85 -5.41
C GLU A 5 -5.99 -13.59 -4.87
N LYS A 6 -4.96 -14.10 -5.56
CA LYS A 6 -3.56 -13.96 -5.14
C LYS A 6 -3.30 -12.48 -4.88
N LYS A 7 -3.05 -12.12 -3.60
CA LYS A 7 -2.64 -10.78 -3.14
C LYS A 7 -1.28 -10.40 -3.75
N GLN A 8 -1.23 -10.22 -5.06
CA GLN A 8 -0.05 -9.78 -5.79
C GLN A 8 -0.06 -8.25 -5.79
N VAL A 9 0.76 -7.70 -4.91
CA VAL A 9 1.13 -6.29 -4.89
C VAL A 9 2.55 -6.15 -5.44
N SER A 10 2.72 -5.24 -6.39
CA SER A 10 4.00 -4.90 -6.98
C SER A 10 4.35 -3.44 -6.71
N PRO A 11 5.64 -3.08 -6.59
CA PRO A 11 6.07 -1.69 -6.57
C PRO A 11 5.51 -0.94 -7.78
N GLY A 12 4.92 0.24 -7.56
CA GLY A 12 4.27 1.05 -8.59
C GLY A 12 2.74 1.01 -8.54
N ASP A 13 2.17 -0.10 -8.07
CA ASP A 13 0.72 -0.27 -8.01
C ASP A 13 0.07 0.78 -7.10
N LEU A 14 -1.02 1.38 -7.58
CA LEU A 14 -1.94 2.15 -6.74
C LEU A 14 -2.92 1.17 -6.10
N VAL A 15 -2.91 1.12 -4.77
CA VAL A 15 -3.70 0.15 -4.00
C VAL A 15 -4.50 0.84 -2.92
N ARG A 16 -5.64 0.24 -2.60
CA ARG A 16 -6.43 0.51 -1.40
C ARG A 16 -6.33 -0.68 -0.46
N VAL A 17 -5.87 -0.43 0.75
CA VAL A 17 -5.73 -1.42 1.82
C VAL A 17 -6.81 -1.13 2.85
N ASP A 18 -7.73 -2.05 3.04
CA ASP A 18 -8.78 -1.97 4.05
C ASP A 18 -8.35 -2.76 5.28
N ILE A 19 -8.32 -2.09 6.44
CA ILE A 19 -7.76 -2.62 7.68
C ILE A 19 -8.79 -2.56 8.79
N LYS A 20 -8.91 -3.65 9.53
CA LYS A 20 -9.68 -3.70 10.77
C LYS A 20 -8.88 -3.01 11.88
N VAL A 21 -9.43 -1.93 12.41
CA VAL A 21 -8.86 -1.20 13.54
C VAL A 21 -9.82 -1.34 14.70
N LYS A 22 -9.31 -1.82 15.84
CA LYS A 22 -10.04 -1.94 17.10
C LYS A 22 -9.68 -0.77 18.01
N GLU A 23 -10.66 0.04 18.37
CA GLU A 23 -10.52 1.15 19.32
C GLU A 23 -11.45 0.85 20.51
N GLY A 24 -10.87 0.27 21.57
CA GLY A 24 -11.63 -0.25 22.71
C GLY A 24 -12.53 -1.43 22.30
N ASP A 25 -13.83 -1.30 22.54
CA ASP A 25 -14.83 -2.32 22.20
C ASP A 25 -15.40 -2.18 20.78
N LYS A 26 -15.05 -1.11 20.05
CA LYS A 26 -15.55 -0.87 18.69
C LYS A 26 -14.54 -1.31 17.64
N GLU A 27 -15.02 -2.02 16.63
CA GLU A 27 -14.25 -2.36 15.44
C GLU A 27 -14.73 -1.52 14.26
N ARG A 28 -13.78 -0.95 13.51
CA ARG A 28 -14.05 -0.22 12.27
C ARG A 28 -13.07 -0.62 11.18
N VAL A 29 -13.51 -0.50 9.93
CA VAL A 29 -12.65 -0.68 8.76
C VAL A 29 -12.09 0.68 8.35
N GLN A 30 -10.77 0.83 8.40
CA GLN A 30 -10.08 2.00 7.88
C GLN A 30 -9.43 1.68 6.53
N SER A 31 -9.77 2.43 5.50
CA SER A 31 -9.13 2.35 4.19
C SER A 31 -7.89 3.24 4.11
N PHE A 32 -6.82 2.72 3.54
CA PHE A 32 -5.62 3.47 3.20
C PHE A 32 -5.28 3.27 1.72
N GLU A 33 -5.39 4.34 0.94
CA GLU A 33 -5.08 4.34 -0.49
C GLU A 33 -3.76 5.05 -0.78
N GLY A 34 -2.92 4.44 -1.60
CA GLY A 34 -1.65 5.02 -2.02
C GLY A 34 -0.84 4.11 -2.94
N THR A 35 0.35 4.55 -3.31
CA THR A 35 1.25 3.81 -4.20
C THR A 35 2.15 2.88 -3.40
N VAL A 36 2.27 1.63 -3.85
CA VAL A 36 3.24 0.68 -3.31
C VAL A 36 4.64 1.12 -3.71
N ILE A 37 5.48 1.47 -2.75
CA ILE A 37 6.85 1.96 -3.02
C ILE A 37 7.90 0.88 -2.81
N ALA A 38 7.59 -0.18 -2.09
CA ALA A 38 8.49 -1.29 -1.86
C ALA A 38 7.71 -2.55 -1.46
N VAL A 39 8.22 -3.70 -1.89
CA VAL A 39 7.83 -5.01 -1.40
C VAL A 39 9.11 -5.70 -0.94
N ARG A 40 9.13 -6.27 0.26
CA ARG A 40 10.32 -6.89 0.86
C ARG A 40 9.96 -8.20 1.57
N GLY A 41 10.96 -9.04 1.79
CA GLY A 41 10.79 -10.33 2.46
C GLY A 41 10.19 -11.40 1.56
N SER A 42 10.06 -12.60 2.11
CA SER A 42 9.58 -13.80 1.42
C SER A 42 8.62 -14.59 2.31
N GLY A 43 7.79 -15.43 1.68
CA GLY A 43 6.80 -16.26 2.39
C GLY A 43 5.95 -15.46 3.37
N SER A 44 5.91 -15.91 4.63
CA SER A 44 5.14 -15.31 5.72
C SER A 44 5.67 -13.95 6.20
N SER A 45 6.96 -13.67 5.97
CA SER A 45 7.60 -12.39 6.35
C SER A 45 7.42 -11.28 5.30
N ARG A 46 6.74 -11.58 4.19
CA ARG A 46 6.58 -10.64 3.07
C ARG A 46 5.78 -9.42 3.53
N THR A 47 6.35 -8.24 3.37
CA THR A 47 5.74 -6.95 3.71
C THR A 47 5.74 -6.03 2.49
N PHE A 48 4.81 -5.09 2.48
CA PHE A 48 4.73 -4.06 1.44
C PHE A 48 4.55 -2.68 2.09
N THR A 49 5.08 -1.65 1.45
CA THR A 49 5.03 -0.27 1.91
C THR A 49 4.18 0.55 0.95
N VAL A 50 3.13 1.19 1.46
CA VAL A 50 2.26 2.07 0.70
C VAL A 50 2.48 3.51 1.15
N ARG A 51 2.63 4.41 0.19
CA ARG A 51 2.83 5.84 0.40
C ARG A 51 1.67 6.63 -0.17
N LYS A 52 1.19 7.63 0.57
CA LYS A 52 0.30 8.67 0.06
C LYS A 52 0.76 10.05 0.53
N ILE A 53 0.42 11.08 -0.22
CA ILE A 53 0.49 12.45 0.26
C ILE A 53 -0.84 12.75 0.93
N ALA A 54 -0.81 13.01 2.23
CA ALA A 54 -1.99 13.37 2.99
C ALA A 54 -2.32 14.87 2.85
N ILE A 55 -3.43 15.27 3.46
CA ILE A 55 -3.83 16.67 3.56
C ILE A 55 -2.68 17.46 4.19
N GLY A 56 -2.40 18.66 3.65
CA GLY A 56 -1.28 19.49 4.08
C GLY A 56 0.07 19.13 3.43
N GLY A 57 0.09 18.23 2.44
CA GLY A 57 1.32 17.91 1.70
C GLY A 57 2.27 16.95 2.44
N ILE A 58 1.85 16.43 3.59
CA ILE A 58 2.67 15.53 4.42
C ILE A 58 2.69 14.12 3.80
N GLY A 59 3.88 13.59 3.54
CA GLY A 59 4.04 12.22 3.07
C GLY A 59 3.82 11.21 4.18
N VAL A 60 2.81 10.35 4.02
CA VAL A 60 2.50 9.28 4.98
C VAL A 60 2.84 7.93 4.35
N GLU A 61 3.66 7.15 5.04
CA GLU A 61 4.01 5.78 4.68
C GLU A 61 3.45 4.82 5.71
N ARG A 62 2.86 3.72 5.25
CA ARG A 62 2.45 2.61 6.11
C ARG A 62 3.00 1.30 5.55
N VAL A 63 3.41 0.41 6.45
CA VAL A 63 3.98 -0.89 6.12
C VAL A 63 3.10 -1.97 6.71
N TRP A 64 2.77 -2.98 5.92
CA TRP A 64 2.00 -4.13 6.40
C TRP A 64 2.59 -5.46 5.97
N PRO A 65 2.47 -6.51 6.81
CA PRO A 65 2.64 -7.89 6.38
C PRO A 65 1.53 -8.26 5.40
N LEU A 66 1.90 -8.89 4.27
CA LEU A 66 0.96 -9.27 3.21
C LEU A 66 -0.13 -10.23 3.72
N ASN A 67 0.25 -11.09 4.66
CA ASN A 67 -0.59 -12.13 5.25
C ASN A 67 -1.17 -11.73 6.62
N SER A 68 -1.14 -10.44 6.96
CA SER A 68 -1.68 -9.98 8.25
C SER A 68 -3.20 -10.23 8.35
N PRO A 69 -3.71 -10.78 9.47
CA PRO A 69 -5.14 -10.98 9.69
C PRO A 69 -5.90 -9.66 9.88
N ALA A 70 -5.19 -8.57 10.21
CA ALA A 70 -5.79 -7.24 10.33
C ALA A 70 -6.17 -6.65 8.96
N ILE A 71 -5.61 -7.18 7.86
CA ILE A 71 -5.97 -6.75 6.51
C ILE A 71 -7.22 -7.50 6.07
N GLU A 72 -8.31 -6.76 5.90
CA GLU A 72 -9.55 -7.30 5.37
C GLU A 72 -9.46 -7.50 3.86
N LYS A 73 -9.00 -6.47 3.14
CA LYS A 73 -8.90 -6.51 1.68
C LYS A 73 -7.75 -5.65 1.18
N ILE A 74 -7.11 -6.12 0.11
CA ILE A 74 -6.20 -5.30 -0.71
C ILE A 74 -6.82 -5.23 -2.09
N LYS A 75 -7.19 -4.03 -2.52
CA LYS A 75 -7.71 -3.77 -3.86
C LYS A 75 -6.67 -3.03 -4.68
N THR A 76 -6.24 -3.61 -5.79
CA THR A 76 -5.42 -2.90 -6.78
C THR A 76 -6.33 -2.01 -7.62
N ILE A 77 -6.14 -0.70 -7.51
CA ILE A 77 -6.92 0.30 -8.27
C ILE A 77 -6.31 0.48 -9.65
N LYS A 78 -4.99 0.62 -9.71
CA LYS A 78 -4.27 0.80 -10.97
C LYS A 78 -2.90 0.12 -10.89
N LYS A 79 -2.63 -0.76 -11.85
CA LYS A 79 -1.28 -1.29 -12.05
C LYS A 79 -0.44 -0.27 -12.78
N ARG A 80 0.77 -0.04 -12.30
CA ARG A 80 1.76 0.78 -13.00
C ARG A 80 3.05 -0.05 -13.01
N PRO A 81 3.65 -0.31 -14.18
CA PRO A 81 4.89 -1.06 -14.27
C PRO A 81 6.09 -0.13 -14.13
N GLN A 82 7.01 -0.44 -13.21
CA GLN A 82 8.21 0.37 -13.00
C GLN A 82 9.46 -0.48 -13.06
N ARG A 83 10.53 0.17 -13.52
CA ARG A 83 11.85 -0.46 -13.68
C ARG A 83 12.55 -0.68 -12.33
N ARG A 84 12.23 0.12 -11.32
CA ARG A 84 12.88 0.07 -10.01
C ARG A 84 12.07 -0.80 -9.05
N ALA A 85 12.73 -1.75 -8.39
CA ALA A 85 12.12 -2.58 -7.35
C ALA A 85 11.72 -1.79 -6.08
N LYS A 86 12.33 -0.62 -5.84
CA LYS A 86 12.01 0.27 -4.72
C LYS A 86 11.94 1.73 -5.20
N LEU A 87 10.84 2.40 -4.91
CA LEU A 87 10.51 3.75 -5.39
C LEU A 87 10.81 4.83 -4.34
N TYR A 88 11.88 4.68 -3.56
CA TYR A 88 12.22 5.63 -2.48
C TYR A 88 12.53 7.05 -2.96
N TYR A 89 12.81 7.23 -4.26
CA TYR A 89 12.98 8.57 -4.84
C TYR A 89 11.71 9.41 -4.72
N LEU A 90 10.51 8.80 -4.66
CA LEU A 90 9.24 9.52 -4.45
C LEU A 90 9.19 10.29 -3.11
N ARG A 91 10.08 9.98 -2.16
CA ARG A 91 10.20 10.71 -0.88
C ARG A 91 10.77 12.11 -1.05
N LYS A 92 11.57 12.34 -2.09
CA LYS A 92 12.22 13.61 -2.38
C LYS A 92 11.39 14.53 -3.29
N LEU A 93 10.33 13.98 -3.90
CA LEU A 93 9.45 14.72 -4.80
C LEU A 93 8.33 15.39 -4.01
N THR A 94 7.74 16.42 -4.60
CA THR A 94 6.59 17.16 -4.06
C THR A 94 5.41 17.15 -5.04
N GLY A 95 4.23 17.57 -4.57
CA GLY A 95 3.04 17.70 -5.41
C GLY A 95 2.62 16.39 -6.07
N ARG A 96 2.20 16.47 -7.34
CA ARG A 96 1.66 15.34 -8.11
C ARG A 96 2.71 14.25 -8.35
N GLU A 97 3.98 14.61 -8.53
CA GLU A 97 5.05 13.64 -8.81
C GLU A 97 5.34 12.74 -7.61
N ALA A 98 5.25 13.28 -6.39
CA ALA A 98 5.46 12.54 -5.14
C ALA A 98 4.46 11.40 -4.92
N THR A 99 3.30 11.48 -5.57
CA THR A 99 2.25 10.46 -5.47
C THR A 99 2.52 9.24 -6.33
N GLY A 100 3.53 9.28 -7.20
CA GLY A 100 3.76 8.26 -8.22
C GLY A 100 2.72 8.24 -9.34
N ALA A 101 1.84 9.26 -9.43
CA ALA A 101 0.86 9.41 -10.51
C ALA A 101 1.46 9.60 -11.91
N ALA A 102 2.72 10.04 -11.97
CA ALA A 102 3.47 10.24 -13.20
C ALA A 102 4.30 9.00 -13.61
N LEU A 103 4.10 7.86 -12.93
CA LEU A 103 4.83 6.62 -13.20
C LEU A 103 4.13 5.70 -14.19
#